data_AF-A0A1C6VF08-F1
#
_entry.id   AF-A0A1C6VF08-F1
#
_cell.length_a   1.000
_cell.length_b   1.000
_cell.length_c   1.000
_cell.angle_alpha   90.00
_cell.angle_beta   90.00
_cell.angle_gamma   90.00
#
_symmetry.space_group_name_H-M   'P 1'
#
loop_
_entity.id
_entity.type
_entity.pdbx_description
1 polymer ?
#
loop_
_entity_poly.entity_id
_entity_poly.type
_entity_poly.pdbx_seq_one_letter_code
_entity_poly.pdbx_strand_id
1 'polypeptide(L)' 'MEILFVLFLFLTLASASALGWTVDSRDSADWHPSDDGRRWHPDAC' A
#
# COMPACT_ATOMS: atom_id res chain seq x y z
N MET A 1 -24.22 -18.32 10.39
CA MET A 1 -22.77 -18.60 10.25
C MET A 1 -22.02 -17.50 9.50
N GLU A 2 -22.61 -16.86 8.49
CA GLU A 2 -21.98 -15.71 7.78
C GLU A 2 -21.54 -14.56 8.69
N ILE A 3 -22.39 -14.12 9.62
CA ILE A 3 -22.06 -12.98 10.49
C ILE A 3 -20.80 -13.26 11.32
N LEU A 4 -20.64 -14.49 11.83
CA LEU A 4 -19.45 -14.90 12.59
C LEU A 4 -18.19 -14.88 11.72
N PHE A 5 -18.32 -15.30 10.46
CA PHE A 5 -17.22 -15.26 9.50
C PHE A 5 -16.80 -13.82 9.18
N VAL A 6 -17.76 -12.92 8.97
CA VAL A 6 -17.51 -11.51 8.72
C VAL A 6 -16.84 -10.83 9.93
N LEU A 7 -17.31 -11.11 11.15
CA LEU A 7 -16.69 -10.60 12.38
C LEU A 7 -15.25 -11.11 12.53
N PHE A 8 -15.01 -12.38 12.25
CA PHE A 8 -13.67 -12.96 12.26
C PHE A 8 -12.74 -12.28 11.25
N LEU A 9 -13.22 -12.05 10.02
CA LEU A 9 -12.47 -11.32 8.99
C LEU A 9 -12.08 -9.91 9.46
N PHE A 10 -13.02 -9.15 10.02
CA PHE A 10 -12.70 -7.79 10.50
C PHE A 10 -11.77 -7.80 11.70
N LEU A 11 -11.91 -8.75 12.63
CA LEU A 11 -11.03 -8.88 13.79
C LEU A 11 -9.59 -9.18 13.36
N THR A 12 -9.42 -10.12 12.41
CA THR A 12 -8.09 -10.47 11.88
C THR A 12 -7.46 -9.30 11.14
N LEU A 13 -8.23 -8.58 10.33
CA LEU A 13 -7.74 -7.41 9.59
C LEU A 13 -7.33 -6.27 10.53
N ALA A 14 -8.15 -5.97 11.54
CA ALA A 14 -7.84 -4.97 12.56
C ALA A 14 -6.57 -5.32 13.34
N SER A 15 -6.40 -6.61 13.68
CA SER A 15 -5.20 -7.10 14.37
C SER A 15 -3.95 -6.96 13.49
N ALA A 16 -4.02 -7.35 12.22
CA ALA A 16 -2.91 -7.22 11.28
C ALA A 16 -2.52 -5.75 11.06
N SER A 17 -3.50 -4.85 10.98
CA SER A 17 -3.27 -3.41 10.88
C SER A 17 -2.60 -2.84 12.14
N ALA A 18 -3.07 -3.20 13.33
CA ALA A 18 -2.49 -2.75 14.60
C ALA A 18 -1.06 -3.27 14.83
N LEU A 19 -0.76 -4.47 14.34
CA LEU A 19 0.59 -5.07 14.37
C LEU A 19 1.51 -4.53 13.26
N GLY A 20 1.00 -3.65 12.39
CA GLY A 20 1.76 -3.08 11.29
C GLY A 20 2.09 -4.08 10.18
N TRP A 21 1.41 -5.23 10.11
CA TRP A 21 1.59 -6.19 9.02
C TRP A 21 1.10 -5.66 7.66
N THR A 22 0.30 -4.60 7.68
CA THR A 22 -0.14 -3.87 6.50
C THR A 22 0.67 -2.59 6.26
N VAL A 23 1.77 -2.37 7.00
CA VAL A 23 2.68 -1.25 6.71
C VAL A 23 3.30 -1.53 5.35
N ASP A 24 2.89 -0.75 4.36
CA ASP A 24 3.50 -0.77 3.04
C ASP A 24 4.92 -0.21 3.18
N SER A 25 5.92 -1.09 3.12
CA SER A 25 7.33 -0.70 3.12
C SER A 25 7.81 -0.28 1.72
N ARG A 26 6.94 -0.39 0.71
CA ARG A 26 7.28 -0.05 -0.66
C ARG A 26 6.92 1.40 -0.87
N ASP A 27 7.90 2.23 -1.24
CA ASP A 27 7.63 3.58 -1.68
C ASP A 27 6.93 3.54 -3.04
N SER A 28 5.62 3.33 -3.00
CA SER A 28 4.75 3.29 -4.17
C SER A 28 4.44 4.70 -4.70
N ALA A 29 5.03 5.75 -4.08
CA ALA A 29 4.87 7.15 -4.45
C ALA A 29 5.97 7.69 -5.39
N ASP A 30 6.82 6.84 -5.96
CA ASP A 30 7.71 7.20 -7.08
C ASP A 30 6.96 7.49 -8.41
N TRP A 31 5.64 7.75 -8.34
CA TRP A 31 4.88 8.22 -9.49
C TRP A 31 5.37 9.62 -9.87
N HIS A 32 6.27 9.66 -10.86
CA HIS A 32 6.64 10.90 -11.55
C HIS A 32 5.78 11.02 -12.82
N PRO A 33 5.01 12.10 -13.01
CA PRO A 33 4.35 12.36 -14.29
C PRO A 33 5.42 12.35 -15.38
N SER A 34 5.26 11.46 -16.36
CA SER A 34 6.14 11.44 -17.52
C SER A 34 5.69 12.56 -18.45
N ASP A 35 6.49 13.62 -18.57
CA ASP A 35 6.26 14.64 -19.58
C ASP A 35 6.48 13.97 -20.95
N ASP A 36 5.40 13.84 -21.73
CA ASP A 36 5.38 13.17 -23.04
C ASP A 36 6.02 11.75 -23.06
N GLY A 37 5.86 10.98 -21.99
CA GLY A 37 6.37 9.60 -21.93
C GLY A 37 7.89 9.50 -21.69
N ARG A 38 8.57 10.60 -21.34
CA ARG A 38 9.97 10.56 -20.92
C ARG A 38 10.08 10.51 -19.40
N ARG A 39 10.80 9.50 -18.90
CA ARG A 39 11.22 9.44 -17.50
C ARG A 39 12.22 10.56 -17.24
N TRP A 40 12.01 11.33 -16.17
CA TRP A 40 13.03 12.25 -15.67
C TRP A 40 14.24 11.43 -15.22
N HIS A 41 15.40 11.68 -15.83
CA HIS A 41 16.69 11.22 -15.33
C HIS A 41 17.22 12.28 -14.37
N PRO A 42 17.38 11.99 -13.06
CA PRO A 42 17.96 12.93 -12.11
C PRO A 42 19.49 13.12 -12.29
N ASP A 43 20.11 12.57 -13.35
CA ASP A 43 21.55 12.69 -13.62
C ASP A 43 21.98 14.02 -14.27
N ALA A 44 21.16 15.06 -14.22
CA ALA A 44 21.60 16.43 -14.48
C ALA A 44 21.78 17.14 -13.13
N CYS A 45 23.03 17.20 -12.67
CA CYS A 45 23.49 17.77 -11.40
C CYS A 45 22.85 19.10 -10.98
#